data_AF-A0A3R7EI35-F1
#
_entry.id   AF-A0A3R7EI35-F1
#
_cell.length_a   1.000
_cell.length_b   1.000
_cell.length_c   1.000
_cell.angle_alpha   90.00
_cell.angle_beta   90.00
_cell.angle_gamma   90.00
#
_symmetry.space_group_name_H-M   'P 1'
#
loop_
_entity.id
_entity.type
_entity.pdbx_description
1 polymer ?
#
loop_
_entity_poly.entity_id
_entity_poly.type
_entity_poly.pdbx_seq_one_letter_code
_entity_poly.pdbx_strand_id
1 'polypeptide(L)'
;QIIDTQSELLPVVGDSEYSLLPEDSKLLTHLEDWLDTEITTLPEPMLVEDQFEARMKPHPLINLINVMLLEKSGADIASTALFDSAAGFNKRITMRDIINNYPFPNTFQVLKLTGAGIKDALEISASYFTLN
;
A
#
# COMPACT_ATOMS: atom_id res chain seq x y z
N GLN A 1 -5.06 5.43 -50.78
CA GLN A 1 -4.30 4.27 -50.28
C GLN A 1 -3.34 4.82 -49.24
N ILE A 2 -3.50 4.46 -47.97
CA ILE A 2 -2.50 4.80 -46.95
C ILE A 2 -1.30 3.89 -47.22
N ILE A 3 -0.14 4.48 -47.44
CA ILE A 3 1.08 3.81 -47.89
C ILE A 3 2.08 3.57 -46.76
N ASP A 4 1.85 4.15 -45.58
CA ASP A 4 2.62 3.91 -44.36
C ASP A 4 1.85 4.41 -43.11
N THR A 5 1.97 3.70 -41.99
CA THR A 5 1.47 4.11 -40.66
C THR A 5 2.38 3.57 -39.57
N GLN A 6 2.82 4.44 -38.66
CA GLN A 6 3.61 4.06 -37.49
C GLN A 6 2.76 4.09 -36.21
N SER A 7 3.06 3.17 -35.29
CA SER A 7 2.46 3.07 -33.96
C SER A 7 3.57 2.81 -32.95
N GLU A 8 3.74 3.73 -31.99
CA GLU A 8 4.79 3.65 -30.98
C GLU A 8 4.31 4.20 -29.63
N LEU A 9 5.03 3.83 -28.56
CA LEU A 9 4.89 4.45 -27.25
C LEU A 9 5.97 5.52 -27.12
N LEU A 10 5.55 6.77 -26.97
CA LEU A 10 6.46 7.89 -26.76
C LEU A 10 6.76 8.06 -25.26
N PRO A 11 8.03 8.21 -24.85
CA PRO A 11 8.38 8.43 -23.46
C PRO A 11 8.00 9.85 -23.00
N VAL A 12 7.61 9.99 -21.74
CA VAL A 12 7.52 11.30 -21.08
C VAL A 12 8.93 11.74 -20.71
N VAL A 13 9.40 12.85 -21.28
CA VAL A 13 10.74 13.42 -21.03
C VAL A 13 10.63 14.64 -20.11
N GLY A 14 11.54 14.78 -19.14
CA GLY A 14 11.53 15.85 -18.13
C GLY A 14 12.00 17.22 -18.61
N ASP A 15 12.52 17.33 -19.84
CA ASP A 15 13.15 18.53 -20.38
C ASP A 15 12.19 19.45 -21.15
N SER A 16 10.87 19.33 -20.93
CA SER A 16 9.91 20.26 -21.52
C SER A 16 9.98 21.63 -20.85
N GLU A 17 9.82 22.73 -21.61
CA GLU A 17 9.58 24.10 -21.09
C GLU A 17 8.26 24.23 -20.28
N TYR A 18 7.64 23.12 -19.91
CA TYR A 18 6.41 23.08 -19.16
C TYR A 18 6.60 23.66 -17.77
N SER A 19 5.71 24.56 -17.39
CA SER A 19 5.60 25.11 -16.05
C SER A 19 4.17 24.91 -15.56
N LEU A 20 4.01 24.54 -14.29
CA LEU A 20 2.70 24.45 -13.67
C LEU A 20 2.02 25.81 -13.65
N LEU A 21 0.71 25.83 -13.87
CA LEU A 21 -0.08 27.03 -13.65
C LEU A 21 -0.07 27.40 -12.16
N PRO A 22 -0.16 28.70 -11.80
CA PRO A 22 -0.13 29.13 -10.40
C PRO A 22 -1.19 28.45 -9.51
N GLU A 23 -2.39 28.20 -10.04
CA GLU A 23 -3.48 27.50 -9.37
C GLU A 23 -3.16 26.03 -9.09
N ASP A 24 -2.52 25.34 -10.03
CA ASP A 24 -2.11 23.94 -9.89
C ASP A 24 -0.98 23.81 -8.88
N SER A 25 -0.03 24.76 -8.89
CA SER A 25 1.03 24.83 -7.88
C SER A 25 0.44 25.04 -6.49
N LYS A 26 -0.59 25.89 -6.35
CA LYS A 26 -1.24 26.13 -5.06
C LYS A 26 -2.00 24.90 -4.57
N LEU A 27 -2.70 24.21 -5.47
CA LEU A 27 -3.39 22.96 -5.14
C LEU A 27 -2.39 21.89 -4.70
N LEU A 28 -1.27 21.75 -5.41
CA LEU A 28 -0.19 20.83 -5.04
C LEU A 28 0.34 21.16 -3.64
N THR A 29 0.64 22.42 -3.33
CA THR A 29 1.08 22.82 -1.98
C THR A 29 0.08 22.41 -0.90
N HIS A 30 -1.22 22.68 -1.09
CA HIS A 30 -2.23 22.27 -0.12
C HIS A 30 -2.32 20.74 0.06
N LEU A 31 -2.14 19.98 -1.02
CA LEU A 31 -2.10 18.52 -0.96
C LEU A 31 -0.88 18.04 -0.17
N GLU A 32 0.31 18.58 -0.46
CA GLU A 32 1.54 18.22 0.24
C GLU A 32 1.46 18.56 1.75
N ASP A 33 0.93 19.73 2.10
CA ASP A 33 0.70 20.14 3.50
C ASP A 33 -0.24 19.16 4.23
N TRP A 34 -1.31 18.72 3.56
CA TRP A 34 -2.23 17.74 4.14
C TRP A 34 -1.57 16.36 4.29
N LEU A 35 -0.81 15.92 3.28
CA LEU A 35 -0.06 14.67 3.33
C LEU A 35 0.97 14.66 4.46
N ASP A 36 1.58 15.80 4.76
CA ASP A 36 2.60 15.95 5.82
C ASP A 36 2.01 16.20 7.23
N THR A 37 0.69 16.22 7.35
CA THR A 37 -0.02 16.30 8.63
C THR A 37 0.37 15.12 9.50
N GLU A 38 0.89 15.41 10.69
CA GLU A 38 1.29 14.40 11.67
C GLU A 38 0.05 13.73 12.28
N ILE A 39 0.04 12.40 12.27
CA ILE A 39 -1.00 11.58 12.86
C ILE A 39 -0.62 11.21 14.29
N THR A 40 0.59 10.70 14.48
CA THR A 40 1.09 10.27 15.78
C THR A 40 2.59 10.00 15.76
N THR A 41 3.13 9.62 16.92
CA THR A 41 4.49 9.11 17.06
C THR A 41 4.53 7.71 17.63
N LEU A 42 5.53 6.93 17.20
CA LEU A 42 5.81 5.59 17.67
C LEU A 42 7.09 5.56 18.53
N PRO A 43 7.15 4.66 19.53
CA PRO A 43 8.37 4.48 20.31
C PRO A 43 9.52 3.97 19.45
N GLU A 44 9.25 3.09 18.47
CA GLU A 44 10.22 2.51 17.55
C GLU A 44 9.66 2.43 16.12
N PRO A 45 10.53 2.50 15.08
CA PRO A 45 10.11 2.38 13.69
C PRO A 45 9.70 0.95 13.33
N MET A 46 8.87 0.84 12.29
CA MET A 46 8.42 -0.42 11.66
C MET A 46 8.57 -0.31 10.14
N LEU A 47 9.76 0.06 9.68
CA LEU A 47 10.08 0.28 8.27
C LEU A 47 10.19 -1.06 7.54
N VAL A 48 9.67 -1.10 6.30
CA VAL A 48 9.79 -2.25 5.41
C VAL A 48 10.98 -2.01 4.49
N GLU A 49 12.13 -2.60 4.84
CA GLU A 49 13.37 -2.47 4.05
C GLU A 49 13.35 -3.37 2.81
N ASP A 50 12.79 -4.57 2.96
CA ASP A 50 12.61 -5.54 1.87
C ASP A 50 11.18 -6.09 1.93
N GLN A 51 10.38 -5.77 0.91
CA GLN A 51 8.99 -6.19 0.83
C GLN A 51 8.84 -7.71 0.62
N PHE A 52 9.79 -8.37 -0.02
CA PHE A 52 9.75 -9.81 -0.21
C PHE A 52 10.02 -10.54 1.12
N GLU A 53 11.03 -10.10 1.88
CA GLU A 53 11.27 -10.63 3.23
C GLU A 53 10.08 -10.39 4.17
N ALA A 54 9.47 -9.20 4.12
CA ALA A 54 8.27 -8.87 4.90
C ALA A 54 7.01 -9.68 4.51
N ARG A 55 7.01 -10.30 3.32
CA ARG A 55 5.97 -11.26 2.89
C ARG A 55 6.30 -12.70 3.29
N MET A 56 7.58 -13.07 3.33
CA MET A 56 8.03 -14.42 3.70
C MET A 56 7.97 -14.69 5.21
N LYS A 57 8.19 -13.67 6.03
CA LYS A 57 8.31 -13.78 7.49
C LYS A 57 7.43 -12.74 8.20
N PRO A 58 7.06 -12.96 9.47
CA PRO A 58 6.35 -11.95 10.24
C PRO A 58 7.12 -10.62 10.27
N HIS A 59 6.40 -9.51 10.03
CA HIS A 59 6.94 -8.16 10.04
C HIS A 59 6.13 -7.25 10.98
N PRO A 60 6.75 -6.33 11.75
CA PRO A 60 6.04 -5.46 12.72
C PRO A 60 4.85 -4.70 12.14
N LEU A 61 4.98 -4.12 10.94
CA LEU A 61 3.88 -3.43 10.25
C LEU A 61 2.67 -4.36 10.00
N ILE A 62 2.91 -5.55 9.46
CA ILE A 62 1.86 -6.51 9.12
C ILE A 62 1.20 -7.05 10.38
N ASN A 63 1.99 -7.26 11.44
CA ASN A 63 1.46 -7.61 12.75
C ASN A 63 0.54 -6.52 13.30
N LEU A 64 0.95 -5.25 13.25
CA LEU A 64 0.15 -4.12 13.71
C LEU A 64 -1.21 -4.07 13.01
N ILE A 65 -1.23 -4.14 11.67
CA ILE A 65 -2.48 -4.06 10.90
C ILE A 65 -3.41 -5.23 11.24
N ASN A 66 -2.88 -6.45 11.32
CA ASN A 66 -3.69 -7.61 11.70
C ASN A 66 -4.22 -7.51 13.14
N VAL A 67 -3.42 -7.02 14.09
CA VAL A 67 -3.90 -6.77 15.47
C VAL A 67 -5.03 -5.74 15.48
N MET A 68 -4.89 -4.62 14.76
CA MET A 68 -5.96 -3.61 14.64
C MET A 68 -7.24 -4.20 14.05
N LEU A 69 -7.12 -5.06 13.01
CA LEU A 69 -8.25 -5.73 12.40
C LEU A 69 -8.92 -6.71 13.38
N LEU A 70 -8.14 -7.51 14.13
CA LEU A 70 -8.66 -8.42 15.14
C LEU A 70 -9.39 -7.66 16.25
N GLU A 71 -8.77 -6.63 16.82
CA GLU A 71 -9.37 -5.81 17.89
C GLU A 71 -10.66 -5.15 17.44
N LYS A 72 -10.71 -4.62 16.20
CA LYS A 72 -11.89 -3.91 15.71
C LYS A 72 -13.03 -4.85 15.31
N SER A 73 -12.71 -6.05 14.83
CA SER A 73 -13.68 -6.99 14.28
C SER A 73 -14.19 -8.02 15.28
N GLY A 74 -13.39 -8.36 16.29
CA GLY A 74 -13.65 -9.48 17.19
C GLY A 74 -13.54 -10.86 16.52
N ALA A 75 -12.94 -10.94 15.32
CA ALA A 75 -12.74 -12.19 14.61
C ALA A 75 -11.60 -13.02 15.22
N ASP A 76 -11.60 -14.33 14.96
CA ASP A 76 -10.53 -15.24 15.40
C ASP A 76 -9.26 -15.10 14.55
N ILE A 77 -9.39 -14.69 13.28
CA ILE A 77 -8.32 -14.54 12.30
C ILE A 77 -8.55 -13.26 11.51
N ALA A 78 -7.47 -12.50 11.26
CA ALA A 78 -7.44 -11.39 10.32
C ALA A 78 -6.36 -11.65 9.26
N SER A 79 -6.51 -11.02 8.10
CA SER A 79 -5.52 -11.06 7.03
C SER A 79 -5.54 -9.75 6.27
N THR A 80 -4.37 -9.31 5.83
CA THR A 80 -4.16 -8.15 4.95
C THR A 80 -3.00 -8.43 4.02
N ALA A 81 -3.01 -7.80 2.83
CA ALA A 81 -1.87 -7.79 1.94
C ALA A 81 -0.82 -6.74 2.38
N LEU A 82 0.43 -6.94 1.96
CA LEU A 82 1.44 -5.88 1.89
C LEU A 82 1.41 -5.26 0.49
N PHE A 83 0.87 -4.04 0.37
CA PHE A 83 0.76 -3.32 -0.90
C PHE A 83 2.12 -2.80 -1.39
N ASP A 84 2.25 -2.58 -2.70
CA ASP A 84 3.55 -2.24 -3.33
C ASP A 84 4.09 -0.87 -2.91
N SER A 85 3.22 0.07 -2.53
CA SER A 85 3.62 1.38 -2.00
C SER A 85 4.01 1.36 -0.52
N ALA A 86 3.80 0.23 0.18
CA ALA A 86 4.02 0.14 1.61
C ALA A 86 5.52 0.16 1.95
N ALA A 87 5.94 1.21 2.66
CA ALA A 87 7.29 1.41 3.16
C ALA A 87 7.41 1.24 4.69
N GLY A 88 6.29 0.96 5.38
CA GLY A 88 6.22 0.93 6.83
C GLY A 88 6.10 2.31 7.47
N PHE A 89 6.29 2.36 8.78
CA PHE A 89 6.16 3.58 9.57
C PHE A 89 7.48 3.95 10.23
N ASN A 90 7.90 5.21 10.10
CA ASN A 90 8.95 5.77 10.93
C ASN A 90 8.39 6.18 12.30
N LYS A 91 9.24 6.72 13.21
CA LYS A 91 8.78 7.20 14.52
C LYS A 91 7.74 8.31 14.41
N ARG A 92 7.86 9.23 13.45
CA ARG A 92 6.81 10.22 13.14
C ARG A 92 5.97 9.68 11.99
N ILE A 93 4.66 9.56 12.20
CA ILE A 93 3.73 9.10 11.17
C ILE A 93 2.94 10.29 10.64
N THR A 94 2.88 10.42 9.32
CA THR A 94 2.08 11.40 8.59
C THR A 94 0.93 10.76 7.83
N MET A 95 0.00 11.57 7.32
CA MET A 95 -1.07 11.07 6.45
C MET A 95 -0.52 10.37 5.19
N ARG A 96 0.59 10.87 4.63
CA ARG A 96 1.30 10.25 3.50
C ARG A 96 1.69 8.81 3.82
N ASP A 97 2.23 8.59 5.01
CA ASP A 97 2.63 7.25 5.45
C ASP A 97 1.41 6.32 5.57
N ILE A 98 0.29 6.81 6.11
CA ILE A 98 -0.95 6.02 6.19
C ILE A 98 -1.41 5.59 4.80
N ILE A 99 -1.49 6.53 3.86
CA ILE A 99 -1.97 6.26 2.50
C ILE A 99 -1.02 5.32 1.75
N ASN A 100 0.30 5.53 1.86
CA ASN A 100 1.27 4.66 1.19
C ASN A 100 1.18 3.21 1.70
N ASN A 101 0.92 3.01 3.00
CA ASN A 101 0.79 1.67 3.57
C ASN A 101 -0.60 1.04 3.36
N TYR A 102 -1.64 1.83 3.10
CA TYR A 102 -2.99 1.34 2.76
C TYR A 102 -3.68 2.28 1.74
N PRO A 103 -3.33 2.18 0.44
CA PRO A 103 -3.73 3.17 -0.57
C PRO A 103 -5.17 2.97 -1.09
N PHE A 104 -5.82 1.88 -0.69
CA PHE A 104 -7.15 1.52 -1.18
C PHE A 104 -8.23 1.89 -0.15
N PRO A 105 -9.36 2.47 -0.58
CA PRO A 105 -10.48 2.80 0.30
C PRO A 105 -11.31 1.55 0.65
N ASN A 106 -10.65 0.45 1.03
CA ASN A 106 -11.32 -0.80 1.36
C ASN A 106 -12.03 -0.67 2.71
N THR A 107 -13.22 -1.25 2.79
CA THR A 107 -13.82 -1.63 4.07
C THR A 107 -13.45 -3.09 4.38
N PHE A 108 -13.80 -3.57 5.58
CA PHE A 108 -13.58 -4.97 5.97
C PHE A 108 -14.89 -5.63 6.41
N GLN A 109 -14.92 -6.96 6.34
CA GLN A 109 -16.06 -7.80 6.70
C GLN A 109 -15.59 -8.99 7.53
N VAL A 110 -16.42 -9.45 8.47
CA VAL A 110 -16.20 -10.69 9.23
C VAL A 110 -16.94 -11.82 8.54
N LEU A 111 -16.22 -12.88 8.18
CA LEU A 111 -16.77 -14.05 7.49
C LEU A 111 -16.77 -15.27 8.42
N LYS A 112 -17.84 -16.06 8.35
CA LYS A 112 -17.88 -17.38 9.00
C LYS A 112 -17.41 -18.44 8.00
N LEU A 113 -16.29 -19.08 8.30
CA LEU A 113 -15.68 -20.11 7.46
C LEU A 113 -15.49 -21.41 8.22
N THR A 114 -15.42 -22.52 7.49
CA THR A 114 -14.94 -23.79 8.04
C THR A 114 -13.41 -23.78 8.08
N GLY A 115 -12.80 -24.67 8.89
CA GLY A 115 -11.35 -24.85 8.89
C GLY A 115 -10.78 -25.19 7.51
N ALA A 116 -11.53 -25.96 6.69
CA ALA A 116 -11.15 -26.26 5.31
C ALA A 116 -11.14 -24.99 4.45
N GLY A 117 -12.17 -24.13 4.55
CA GLY A 117 -12.20 -22.87 3.79
C GLY A 117 -11.08 -21.90 4.18
N ILE A 118 -10.70 -21.87 5.46
CA ILE A 118 -9.53 -21.11 5.92
C ILE A 118 -8.24 -21.67 5.30
N LYS A 119 -8.05 -22.99 5.33
CA LYS A 119 -6.90 -23.65 4.72
C LYS A 119 -6.81 -23.32 3.24
N ASP A 120 -7.91 -23.45 2.48
CA ASP A 120 -7.92 -23.17 1.05
C ASP A 120 -7.53 -21.72 0.74
N ALA A 121 -8.00 -20.75 1.53
CA ALA A 121 -7.60 -19.35 1.38
C ALA A 121 -6.09 -19.15 1.64
N LEU A 122 -5.52 -19.85 2.61
CA LEU A 122 -4.08 -19.80 2.89
C LEU A 122 -3.25 -20.44 1.77
N GLU A 123 -3.72 -21.53 1.16
CA GLU A 123 -3.04 -22.15 0.00
C GLU A 123 -2.99 -21.22 -1.21
N ILE A 124 -4.06 -20.43 -1.44
CA ILE A 124 -4.05 -19.39 -2.48
C ILE A 124 -2.98 -18.34 -2.19
N SER A 125 -2.87 -17.85 -0.95
CA SER A 125 -1.80 -16.93 -0.57
C SER A 125 -0.41 -17.56 -0.72
N ALA A 126 -0.27 -18.85 -0.40
CA ALA A 126 1.00 -19.57 -0.54
C ALA A 126 1.45 -19.74 -2.00
N SER A 127 0.51 -19.76 -2.96
CA SER A 127 0.83 -19.83 -4.40
C SER A 127 1.65 -18.62 -4.90
N TYR A 128 1.69 -17.52 -4.14
CA TYR A 128 2.59 -16.40 -4.43
C TYR A 128 4.08 -16.83 -4.50
N PHE A 129 4.47 -17.85 -3.73
CA PHE A 129 5.86 -18.32 -3.65
C PHE A 129 6.18 -19.48 -4.59
N THR A 130 5.20 -20.00 -5.31
CA THR A 130 5.45 -21.10 -6.25
C THR A 130 6.06 -20.55 -7.54
N LEU A 131 7.22 -21.07 -7.92
CA LEU A 131 7.78 -20.86 -9.25
C LEU A 131 6.87 -21.55 -10.27
N ASN A 132 6.35 -20.79 -11.25
CA ASN A 132 5.74 -21.36 -12.45
C ASN A 132 6.82 -21.91 -13.39
#